data_AF-A0A9D4VXI9-F1
#
_entry.id   AF-A0A9D4VXI9-F1
#
_cell.length_a   1.000
_cell.length_b   1.000
_cell.length_c   1.000
_cell.angle_alpha   90.00
_cell.angle_beta   90.00
_cell.angle_gamma   90.00
#
_symmetry.space_group_name_H-M   'P 1'
#
loop_
_entity.id
_entity.type
_entity.pdbx_description
1 polymer ?
#
loop_
_entity_poly.entity_id
_entity_poly.type
_entity_poly.pdbx_seq_one_letter_code
_entity_poly.pdbx_strand_id
1 'polypeptide(L)'
;MATAKEEFLKEFGEHYGYPNGPKTIDQIRATEFNRLQDLVYLDHAGATLYSELQMDSVFKDLTSNVYGNPHSQSDSSSATFEIVRDARQQVLDYCNASPKDYKCIFTSGATAALKMVGEAFPWSCNSNFMYTMENHNSVLGIREYPPQK
;
A
#
# COMPACT_ATOMS: atom_id res chain seq x y z
N MET A 1 -3.80 32.38 6.18
CA MET A 1 -3.11 31.13 5.78
C MET A 1 -1.61 31.23 6.00
N ALA A 2 -0.90 32.19 5.38
CA ALA A 2 0.55 32.35 5.55
C ALA A 2 0.98 32.53 7.02
N THR A 3 0.34 33.44 7.75
CA THR A 3 0.61 33.71 9.17
C THR A 3 0.39 32.50 10.08
N ALA A 4 -0.70 31.75 9.89
CA ALA A 4 -0.98 30.56 10.71
C ALA A 4 0.03 29.41 10.45
N LYS A 5 0.49 29.25 9.20
CA LYS A 5 1.52 28.28 8.86
C LYS A 5 2.87 28.65 9.47
N GLU A 6 3.24 29.92 9.43
CA GLU A 6 4.47 30.42 10.04
C GLU A 6 4.48 30.22 11.56
N GLU A 7 3.36 30.52 12.24
CA GLU A 7 3.19 30.26 13.68
C GLU A 7 3.30 28.77 13.99
N PHE A 8 2.62 27.92 13.22
CA PHE A 8 2.70 26.46 13.37
C PHE A 8 4.12 25.94 13.17
N LEU A 9 4.82 26.38 12.13
CA LEU A 9 6.20 25.95 11.85
C LEU A 9 7.19 26.48 12.88
N LYS A 10 6.91 27.62 13.52
CA LYS A 10 7.72 28.13 14.62
C LYS A 10 7.62 27.24 15.86
N GLU A 11 6.46 26.67 16.13
CA GLU A 11 6.23 25.80 17.30
C GLU A 11 6.57 24.33 17.03
N PHE A 12 6.24 23.80 15.85
CA PHE A 12 6.32 22.36 15.53
C PHE A 12 7.29 22.04 14.38
N GLY A 13 7.91 23.03 13.74
CA GLY A 13 8.69 22.83 12.51
C GLY A 13 9.87 21.87 12.64
N GLU A 14 10.49 21.76 13.82
CA GLU A 14 11.58 20.81 14.07
C GLU A 14 11.13 19.34 13.98
N HIS A 15 9.84 19.06 14.25
CA HIS A 15 9.28 17.72 14.24
C HIS A 15 8.28 17.47 13.11
N TYR A 16 7.87 18.53 12.40
CA TYR A 16 6.86 18.44 11.35
C TYR A 16 7.46 17.97 10.03
N GLY A 17 6.84 16.97 9.43
CA GLY A 17 7.24 16.42 8.14
C GLY A 17 8.42 15.46 8.23
N TYR A 18 9.48 15.74 7.47
CA TYR A 18 10.64 14.86 7.33
C TYR A 18 11.94 15.64 7.60
N PRO A 19 12.29 15.94 8.88
CA PRO A 19 13.40 16.82 9.22
C PRO A 19 14.77 16.31 8.74
N ASN A 20 14.96 14.99 8.68
CA ASN A 20 16.16 14.34 8.12
C ASN A 20 15.93 13.81 6.69
N GLY A 21 14.83 14.21 6.06
CA GLY A 21 14.48 13.79 4.72
C GLY A 21 15.16 14.62 3.64
N PRO A 22 15.30 14.10 2.41
CA PRO A 22 15.93 14.82 1.30
C PRO A 22 15.10 15.99 0.76
N LYS A 23 13.81 16.05 1.10
CA LYS A 23 12.86 17.11 0.71
C LYS A 23 11.94 17.46 1.89
N THR A 24 11.58 18.73 2.02
CA THR A 24 10.51 19.17 2.94
C THR A 24 9.13 18.79 2.40
N ILE A 25 8.09 18.83 3.24
CA ILE A 25 6.69 18.59 2.81
C ILE A 25 6.26 19.55 1.69
N ASP A 26 6.64 20.82 1.80
CA ASP A 26 6.34 21.82 0.78
C ASP A 26 7.02 21.51 -0.56
N GLN A 27 8.28 21.08 -0.52
CA GLN A 27 9.02 20.66 -1.72
C GLN A 27 8.40 19.41 -2.33
N ILE A 28 8.00 18.43 -1.52
CA ILE A 28 7.29 17.24 -1.99
C ILE A 28 5.98 17.64 -2.66
N ARG A 29 5.14 18.47 -2.02
CA ARG A 29 3.88 18.92 -2.61
C ARG A 29 4.11 19.65 -3.94
N ALA A 30 5.08 20.56 -3.99
CA ALA A 30 5.35 21.35 -5.18
C ALA A 30 5.92 20.54 -6.36
N THR A 31 6.66 19.46 -6.08
CA THR A 31 7.34 18.67 -7.13
C THR A 31 6.65 17.36 -7.49
N GLU A 32 5.92 16.76 -6.56
CA GLU A 32 5.33 15.42 -6.72
C GLU A 32 3.80 15.45 -6.84
N PHE A 33 3.18 16.55 -6.44
CA PHE A 33 1.72 16.74 -6.41
C PHE A 33 1.33 18.09 -6.99
N ASN A 34 2.04 18.58 -8.01
CA ASN A 34 1.82 19.90 -8.61
C ASN A 34 0.38 20.05 -9.13
N ARG A 35 -0.22 18.96 -9.61
CA ARG A 35 -1.63 18.90 -10.02
C ARG A 35 -2.64 19.32 -8.95
N LEU A 36 -2.26 19.34 -7.67
CA LEU A 36 -3.13 19.84 -6.61
C LEU A 36 -3.28 21.36 -6.67
N GLN A 37 -2.29 22.12 -7.14
CA GLN A 37 -2.33 23.59 -7.16
C GLN A 37 -2.87 24.15 -5.81
N ASP A 38 -3.97 24.89 -5.86
CA ASP A 38 -4.68 25.47 -4.72
C ASP A 38 -5.72 24.54 -4.06
N LEU A 39 -5.90 23.31 -4.58
CA LEU A 39 -6.81 22.32 -4.02
C LEU A 39 -6.27 21.77 -2.70
N VAL A 40 -7.12 21.83 -1.67
CA VAL A 40 -6.89 21.21 -0.36
C VAL A 40 -7.47 19.80 -0.38
N TYR A 41 -6.61 18.79 -0.44
CA TYR A 41 -6.99 17.39 -0.47
C TYR A 41 -6.77 16.76 0.92
N LEU A 42 -7.86 16.44 1.63
CA LEU A 42 -7.84 15.91 3.01
C LEU A 42 -8.33 14.46 3.11
N ASP A 43 -8.34 13.73 1.99
CA ASP A 43 -8.86 12.36 1.91
C ASP A 43 -7.75 11.31 1.72
N HIS A 44 -6.53 11.63 2.17
CA HIS A 44 -5.37 10.72 2.08
C HIS A 44 -5.56 9.41 2.87
N ALA A 45 -6.40 9.40 3.90
CA ALA A 45 -6.73 8.18 4.65
C ALA A 45 -7.70 7.26 3.90
N GLY A 46 -8.56 7.82 3.03
CA GLY A 46 -9.48 7.07 2.19
C GLY A 46 -8.81 6.57 0.91
N ALA A 47 -8.21 7.48 0.14
CA ALA A 47 -7.61 7.17 -1.15
C ALA A 47 -6.45 8.11 -1.50
N THR A 48 -5.24 7.82 -1.00
CA THR A 48 -4.09 8.68 -1.29
C THR A 48 -3.78 8.81 -2.79
N LEU A 49 -3.20 9.94 -3.13
CA LEU A 49 -2.76 10.28 -4.48
C LEU A 49 -1.38 9.67 -4.78
N TYR A 50 -1.17 9.22 -6.01
CA TYR A 50 0.17 8.82 -6.51
C TYR A 50 1.06 10.06 -6.72
N SER A 51 2.38 9.93 -6.53
CA SER A 51 3.30 11.00 -6.92
C SER A 51 3.56 11.01 -8.43
N GLU A 52 3.97 12.15 -8.95
CA GLU A 52 4.44 12.29 -10.33
C GLU A 52 5.65 11.37 -10.59
N LEU A 53 6.63 11.33 -9.69
CA LEU A 53 7.79 10.44 -9.81
C LEU A 53 7.39 8.96 -9.88
N GLN A 54 6.39 8.52 -9.11
CA GLN A 54 5.92 7.13 -9.15
C GLN A 54 5.36 6.77 -10.52
N MET A 55 4.53 7.64 -11.08
CA MET A 55 3.93 7.42 -12.40
C MET A 55 4.98 7.42 -13.50
N ASP A 56 5.90 8.38 -13.49
CA ASP A 56 6.99 8.47 -14.47
C ASP A 56 7.89 7.23 -14.41
N SER A 57 8.20 6.76 -13.20
CA SER A 57 9.05 5.58 -13.01
C SER A 57 8.37 4.32 -13.55
N VAL A 58 7.08 4.11 -13.24
CA VAL A 58 6.32 2.97 -13.76
C VAL A 58 6.17 3.05 -15.27
N PHE A 59 5.87 4.24 -15.81
CA PHE A 59 5.72 4.42 -17.25
C PHE A 59 7.04 4.13 -17.98
N LYS A 60 8.16 4.66 -17.49
CA LYS A 60 9.48 4.39 -18.06
C LYS A 60 9.83 2.91 -18.00
N ASP A 61 9.57 2.25 -16.88
CA ASP A 61 9.84 0.83 -16.69
C ASP A 61 9.07 -0.02 -17.70
N LEU A 62 7.74 0.16 -17.78
CA LEU A 62 6.87 -0.59 -18.68
C LEU A 62 7.11 -0.31 -20.17
N THR A 63 7.64 0.88 -20.52
CA THR A 63 7.95 1.24 -21.91
C THR A 63 9.36 0.84 -22.35
N SER A 64 10.28 0.66 -21.39
CA SER A 64 11.68 0.30 -21.66
C SER A 64 11.94 -1.19 -21.52
N ASN A 65 11.09 -1.92 -20.79
CA ASN A 65 11.24 -3.34 -20.53
C ASN A 65 10.12 -4.16 -21.19
N VAL A 66 10.43 -5.39 -21.59
CA VAL A 66 9.43 -6.34 -22.11
C VAL A 66 9.13 -7.37 -21.03
N TYR A 67 7.96 -7.24 -20.42
CA TYR A 67 7.44 -8.22 -19.49
C TYR A 67 6.51 -9.21 -20.21
N GLY A 68 6.66 -10.49 -19.90
CA GLY A 68 5.91 -11.59 -20.48
C GLY A 68 5.12 -12.35 -19.42
N ASN A 69 4.49 -13.45 -19.82
CA ASN A 69 3.90 -14.38 -18.87
C ASN A 69 5.03 -15.03 -18.04
N PRO A 70 5.07 -14.90 -16.70
CA PRO A 70 6.14 -15.41 -15.84
C PRO A 70 6.24 -16.95 -15.79
N HIS A 71 5.30 -17.66 -16.43
CA HIS A 71 5.30 -19.11 -16.56
C HIS A 71 5.80 -19.61 -17.93
N SER A 72 6.11 -18.70 -18.85
CA SER A 72 6.74 -19.04 -20.14
C SER A 72 8.24 -19.30 -19.96
N GLN A 73 8.88 -19.91 -20.96
CA GLN A 73 10.34 -20.07 -21.01
C GLN A 73 10.94 -19.05 -21.99
N SER A 74 11.12 -17.80 -21.54
CA SER A 74 11.70 -16.70 -22.33
C SER A 74 12.37 -15.68 -21.41
N ASP A 75 13.22 -14.82 -21.97
CA ASP A 75 13.89 -13.75 -21.21
C ASP A 75 12.87 -12.77 -20.58
N SER A 76 11.81 -12.43 -21.33
CA SER A 76 10.71 -11.59 -20.82
C SER A 76 9.91 -12.23 -19.69
N SER A 77 9.80 -13.57 -19.68
CA SER A 77 9.19 -14.32 -18.58
C SER A 77 10.06 -14.22 -17.33
N SER A 78 11.36 -14.49 -17.46
CA SER A 78 12.33 -14.37 -16.37
C SER A 78 12.35 -12.96 -15.78
N ALA A 79 12.36 -11.91 -16.63
CA ALA A 79 12.29 -10.53 -16.17
C ALA A 79 11.03 -10.23 -15.34
N THR A 80 9.89 -10.81 -15.73
CA THR A 80 8.62 -10.67 -14.99
C THR A 80 8.65 -11.42 -13.67
N PHE A 81 9.23 -12.62 -13.65
CA PHE A 81 9.41 -13.39 -12.42
C PHE A 81 10.29 -12.64 -11.42
N GLU A 82 11.42 -12.09 -11.86
CA GLU A 82 12.37 -11.37 -11.00
C GLU A 82 11.75 -10.09 -10.43
N ILE A 83 11.09 -9.24 -11.23
CA ILE A 83 10.47 -8.00 -10.72
C ILE A 83 9.35 -8.29 -9.72
N VAL A 84 8.55 -9.35 -9.94
CA VAL A 84 7.51 -9.77 -9.00
C VAL A 84 8.13 -10.32 -7.71
N ARG A 85 9.22 -11.09 -7.81
CA ARG A 85 9.95 -11.60 -6.65
C ARG A 85 10.52 -10.45 -5.81
N ASP A 86 11.15 -9.47 -6.46
CA ASP A 86 11.75 -8.32 -5.79
C ASP A 86 10.69 -7.43 -5.13
N ALA A 87 9.54 -7.23 -5.78
CA ALA A 87 8.41 -6.53 -5.17
C ALA A 87 7.89 -7.26 -3.92
N ARG A 88 7.83 -8.59 -3.92
CA ARG A 88 7.45 -9.37 -2.73
C ARG A 88 8.45 -9.21 -1.61
N GLN A 89 9.75 -9.23 -1.91
CA GLN A 89 10.80 -9.05 -0.91
C GLN A 89 10.72 -7.66 -0.27
N GLN A 90 10.51 -6.60 -1.07
CA GLN A 90 10.35 -5.24 -0.55
C GLN A 90 9.17 -5.11 0.42
N VAL A 91 8.03 -5.75 0.15
CA VAL A 91 6.88 -5.76 1.06
C VAL A 91 7.21 -6.50 2.37
N LEU A 92 7.90 -7.64 2.28
CA LEU A 92 8.32 -8.40 3.46
C LEU A 92 9.29 -7.60 4.32
N ASP A 93 10.28 -6.95 3.72
CA ASP A 93 11.26 -6.10 4.41
C ASP A 93 10.57 -4.91 5.08
N TYR A 94 9.64 -4.25 4.39
CA TYR A 94 8.84 -3.14 4.95
C TYR A 94 8.03 -3.56 6.18
N CYS A 95 7.44 -4.77 6.13
CA CYS A 95 6.69 -5.33 7.25
C CYS A 95 7.57 -6.02 8.31
N ASN A 96 8.91 -6.00 8.17
CA ASN A 96 9.85 -6.74 9.01
C ASN A 96 9.49 -8.23 9.14
N ALA A 97 9.06 -8.85 8.04
CA ALA A 97 8.55 -10.21 7.96
C ALA A 97 9.55 -11.12 7.24
N SER A 98 10.06 -12.13 7.95
CA SER A 98 11.02 -13.10 7.41
C SER A 98 10.40 -13.95 6.29
N PRO A 99 11.06 -14.10 5.11
CA PRO A 99 10.57 -14.96 4.02
C PRO A 99 10.58 -16.46 4.35
N LYS A 100 11.22 -16.84 5.47
CA LYS A 100 11.17 -18.21 6.01
C LYS A 100 9.81 -18.52 6.64
N ASP A 101 9.20 -17.52 7.26
CA ASP A 101 7.97 -17.67 8.06
C ASP A 101 6.74 -17.10 7.34
N TYR A 102 6.95 -16.09 6.48
CA TYR A 102 5.89 -15.36 5.78
C TYR A 102 6.02 -15.45 4.27
N LYS A 103 4.87 -15.35 3.59
CA LYS A 103 4.77 -15.18 2.13
C LYS A 103 3.96 -13.93 1.84
N CYS A 104 4.46 -13.07 0.95
CA CYS A 104 3.69 -11.94 0.43
C CYS A 104 2.76 -12.44 -0.67
N ILE A 105 1.46 -12.19 -0.53
CA ILE A 105 0.43 -12.48 -1.55
C ILE A 105 -0.17 -11.16 -2.00
N PHE A 106 -0.10 -10.87 -3.30
CA PHE A 106 -0.74 -9.68 -3.86
C PHE A 106 -2.23 -9.96 -4.09
N THR A 107 -3.07 -9.03 -3.66
CA THR A 107 -4.53 -9.08 -3.84
C THR A 107 -5.00 -7.75 -4.42
N SER A 108 -6.27 -7.65 -4.82
CA SER A 108 -6.85 -6.38 -5.31
C SER A 108 -7.12 -5.35 -4.20
N GLY A 109 -6.76 -5.64 -2.94
CA GLY A 109 -6.87 -4.73 -1.80
C GLY A 109 -7.24 -5.43 -0.50
N ALA A 110 -7.34 -4.66 0.59
CA ALA A 110 -7.60 -5.19 1.93
C ALA A 110 -8.87 -6.06 2.01
N THR A 111 -9.96 -5.64 1.37
CA THR A 111 -11.22 -6.41 1.33
C THR A 111 -11.04 -7.77 0.66
N ALA A 112 -10.31 -7.84 -0.46
CA ALA A 112 -10.07 -9.09 -1.16
C ALA A 112 -9.14 -10.03 -0.37
N ALA A 113 -8.14 -9.47 0.33
CA ALA A 113 -7.29 -10.24 1.24
C ALA A 113 -8.09 -10.83 2.41
N LEU A 114 -8.92 -10.03 3.08
CA LEU A 114 -9.79 -10.48 4.16
C LEU A 114 -10.79 -11.54 3.70
N LYS A 115 -11.37 -11.36 2.51
CA LYS A 115 -12.23 -12.34 1.87
C LYS A 115 -11.51 -13.67 1.66
N MET A 116 -10.31 -13.65 1.07
CA MET A 116 -9.49 -14.84 0.85
C MET A 116 -9.17 -15.57 2.16
N VAL A 117 -8.85 -14.83 3.22
CA VAL A 117 -8.66 -15.41 4.56
C VAL A 117 -9.94 -16.09 5.05
N GLY A 118 -11.08 -15.42 4.93
CA GLY A 118 -12.38 -15.97 5.30
C GLY A 118 -12.74 -17.25 4.53
N GLU A 119 -12.48 -17.30 3.22
CA GLU A 119 -12.78 -18.47 2.37
C GLU A 119 -11.83 -19.64 2.60
N ALA A 120 -10.55 -19.36 2.87
CA ALA A 120 -9.53 -20.38 3.03
C ALA A 120 -9.38 -20.90 4.47
N PHE A 121 -9.92 -20.20 5.46
CA PHE A 121 -9.82 -20.62 6.85
C PHE A 121 -10.58 -21.95 7.06
N PRO A 122 -9.99 -22.95 7.73
CA PRO A 122 -10.60 -24.27 7.91
C PRO A 122 -11.67 -24.22 9.03
N TRP A 123 -12.80 -23.57 8.74
CA TRP A 123 -13.90 -23.43 9.68
C TRP A 123 -14.48 -24.79 10.08
N SER A 124 -14.96 -24.87 11.33
CA SER A 124 -15.70 -26.00 11.86
C SER A 124 -16.82 -25.48 12.76
N CYS A 125 -17.73 -26.37 13.18
CA CYS A 125 -18.77 -26.03 14.16
C CYS A 125 -18.20 -25.55 15.52
N ASN A 126 -16.94 -25.84 15.81
CA ASN A 126 -16.24 -25.41 17.02
C ASN A 126 -15.48 -24.10 16.85
N SER A 127 -15.40 -23.56 15.64
CA SER A 127 -14.74 -22.28 15.38
C SER A 127 -15.53 -21.12 15.98
N ASN A 128 -14.83 -20.10 16.47
CA ASN A 128 -15.43 -18.83 16.86
C ASN A 128 -14.69 -17.70 16.13
N PHE A 129 -15.42 -16.88 15.40
CA PHE A 129 -14.88 -15.67 14.78
C PHE A 129 -15.13 -14.48 15.73
N MET A 130 -14.07 -13.82 16.15
CA MET A 130 -14.12 -12.67 17.07
C MET A 130 -13.55 -11.44 16.37
N TYR A 131 -14.22 -10.31 16.51
CA TYR A 131 -13.82 -9.02 15.94
C TYR A 131 -14.19 -7.89 16.90
N THR A 132 -13.58 -6.72 16.75
CA THR A 132 -13.89 -5.54 17.57
C THR A 132 -14.96 -4.67 16.90
N MET A 133 -15.70 -3.90 17.70
CA MET A 133 -16.71 -2.95 17.17
C MET A 133 -16.11 -1.90 16.23
N GLU A 134 -14.83 -1.60 16.39
CA GLU A 134 -14.09 -0.61 15.59
C GLU A 134 -13.54 -1.19 14.27
N ASN A 135 -13.75 -2.49 13.99
CA ASN A 135 -13.26 -3.06 12.75
C ASN A 135 -14.06 -2.56 11.53
N HIS A 136 -13.34 -2.37 10.42
CA HIS A 136 -13.95 -2.03 9.14
C HIS A 136 -14.93 -3.12 8.67
N ASN A 137 -15.97 -2.73 7.94
CA ASN A 137 -17.03 -3.62 7.45
C ASN A 137 -16.51 -4.85 6.70
N SER A 138 -15.37 -4.74 6.01
CA SER A 138 -14.72 -5.88 5.33
C SER A 138 -14.35 -7.02 6.28
N VAL A 139 -14.00 -6.74 7.54
CA VAL A 139 -13.74 -7.76 8.56
C VAL A 139 -15.05 -8.40 9.01
N LEU A 140 -16.10 -7.59 9.19
CA LEU A 140 -17.43 -8.09 9.58
C LEU A 140 -17.98 -9.08 8.56
N GLY A 141 -17.72 -8.85 7.27
CA GLY A 141 -18.13 -9.76 6.19
C GLY A 141 -17.56 -11.18 6.30
N ILE A 142 -16.47 -11.40 7.05
CA ILE A 142 -15.90 -12.74 7.25
C ILE A 142 -16.87 -13.65 8.03
N ARG A 143 -17.80 -13.09 8.82
CA ARG A 143 -18.77 -13.84 9.62
C ARG A 143 -19.71 -14.74 8.81
N GLU A 144 -19.79 -14.54 7.50
CA GLU A 144 -20.65 -15.33 6.60
C GLU A 144 -20.02 -16.69 6.24
N TYR A 145 -18.72 -16.89 6.50
CA TYR A 145 -18.00 -18.12 6.15
C TYR A 145 -18.03 -19.24 7.20
N PRO A 146 -17.89 -18.96 8.52
CA PRO A 146 -18.06 -19.99 9.54
C PRO A 146 -19.44 -20.65 9.43
N PRO A 147 -19.56 -21.97 9.67
CA PRO A 147 -20.85 -22.63 9.70
C PRO A 147 -21.71 -22.02 10.80
N GLN A 148 -22.98 -21.75 10.47
CA GLN A 148 -23.95 -21.28 11.45
C GLN A 148 -24.14 -22.37 12.52
N LYS A 149 -24.11 -21.95 13.79
CA LYS A 149 -24.46 -22.82 14.92
C LYS A 149 -25.96 -23.00 15.02
#